data_AF-I0V406-F1
#
_entry.id   AF-I0V406-F1
#
_cell.length_a   1.000
_cell.length_b   1.000
_cell.length_c   1.000
_cell.angle_alpha   90.00
_cell.angle_beta   90.00
_cell.angle_gamma   90.00
#
_symmetry.space_group_name_H-M   'P 1'
#
loop_
_entity.id
_entity.type
_entity.pdbx_description
1 polymer ?
#
loop_
_entity_poly.entity_id
_entity_poly.type
_entity_poly.pdbx_seq_one_letter_code
_entity_poly.pdbx_strand_id
1 'polypeptide(L)'
;MMLGQLLSWVVELLLSDETTWILAVAAVTAIASPFVDRYVVRRKRLHYRVQYNSKIGLSPVNLRDDDDQVTHVDSQLSPVIELLDRMSIVVIRIRNTGVEDIADDDFADPLEFSFGRRVVWNARISEPSVESHRKRLKQGLEFFTRDEPRPSTKDLAGVRRSLGERLGVLLKSLVAGKPEPERAVTQAPQWHGVRLRNLALQRREAFKLVVVLREPDDALDSEVTKDISCSGGHLSGGRVLDERQQRRLTWPRAAMAMGLLLTGVLLTTMLVAFSRPQRVSEGVACGTGSLTVVGSSAFMPVLAELVEPYEQVCGDVITPEKTGSIGGVRRLAGADSGETGGLAALSDGEPRIADDGLVAQPLAVIVYAVVVGDGAGIDSLTPDELRGIYSGKYTDWNQLRRGPSLPIRIIGRGQESGSRLTFESTVLRGTEGELTSDSCERADRSPTANVIRCERGSETDVLAEVSTTRGAIGYVDLPSAVAARTEGDALTIVQLGEHFPSIDTARHGYPFWTIEYLYTRGEHEEGSTLASFVEYLRSGTARAALAEMGYPPCLDGDAGLHELCRG
;
A
#
# COMPACT_ATOMS: atom_id res chain seq x y z
N MET A 1 4.86 -36.12 19.05
CA MET A 1 4.53 -34.67 19.05
C MET A 1 3.62 -34.40 17.87
N MET A 2 2.36 -34.04 18.15
CA MET A 2 1.32 -33.86 17.13
C MET A 2 1.56 -32.61 16.30
N LEU A 3 1.21 -32.67 15.02
CA LEU A 3 1.25 -31.57 14.05
C LEU A 3 0.66 -30.24 14.60
N GLY A 4 -0.32 -30.33 15.51
CA GLY A 4 -0.94 -29.19 16.19
C GLY A 4 -0.01 -28.40 17.12
N GLN A 5 0.94 -29.06 17.79
CA GLN A 5 1.95 -28.36 18.63
C GLN A 5 3.00 -27.65 17.77
N LEU A 6 3.33 -28.19 16.59
CA LEU A 6 4.22 -27.52 15.64
C LEU A 6 3.53 -26.30 15.02
N LEU A 7 2.24 -26.40 14.69
CA LEU A 7 1.46 -25.29 14.17
C LEU A 7 1.26 -24.18 15.21
N SER A 8 0.98 -24.52 16.47
CA SER A 8 0.85 -23.51 17.53
C SER A 8 2.16 -22.79 17.80
N TRP A 9 3.29 -23.52 17.82
CA TRP A 9 4.61 -22.95 18.03
C TRP A 9 5.06 -22.06 16.87
N VAL A 10 4.75 -22.46 15.62
CA VAL A 10 5.00 -21.64 14.44
C VAL A 10 4.15 -20.38 14.43
N VAL A 11 2.89 -20.47 14.86
CA VAL A 11 2.00 -19.31 15.00
C VAL A 11 2.51 -18.36 16.08
N GLU A 12 2.88 -18.85 17.27
CA GLU A 12 3.50 -18.04 18.34
C GLU A 12 4.79 -17.36 17.87
N LEU A 13 5.65 -18.09 17.16
CA LEU A 13 6.90 -17.55 16.63
C LEU A 13 6.63 -16.40 15.65
N LEU A 14 5.68 -16.57 14.71
CA LEU A 14 5.29 -15.58 13.70
C LEU A 14 4.59 -14.33 14.27
N LEU A 15 4.16 -14.36 15.53
CA LEU A 15 3.43 -13.29 16.19
C LEU A 15 4.29 -12.46 17.16
N SER A 16 5.59 -12.75 17.24
CA SER A 16 6.53 -11.95 18.03
C SER A 16 6.95 -10.70 17.25
N ASP A 17 7.04 -9.55 17.93
CA ASP A 17 7.44 -8.27 17.31
C ASP A 17 8.77 -8.35 16.55
N GLU A 18 9.71 -9.18 17.03
CA GLU A 18 10.99 -9.41 16.34
C GLU A 18 10.82 -10.12 14.99
N THR A 19 9.90 -11.08 14.87
CA THR A 19 9.70 -11.83 13.62
C THR A 19 8.96 -11.04 12.54
N THR A 20 8.07 -10.14 12.93
CA THR A 20 7.37 -9.22 12.02
C THR A 20 8.37 -8.34 11.26
N TRP A 21 9.38 -7.82 11.97
CA TRP A 21 10.47 -7.05 11.37
C TRP A 21 11.33 -7.88 10.42
N ILE A 22 11.67 -9.12 10.79
CA ILE A 22 12.46 -10.02 9.95
C ILE A 22 11.71 -10.34 8.64
N LEU A 23 10.41 -10.62 8.71
CA LEU A 23 9.57 -10.88 7.53
C LEU A 23 9.45 -9.65 6.63
N ALA A 24 9.28 -8.46 7.21
CA ALA A 24 9.24 -7.21 6.45
C ALA A 24 10.55 -6.96 5.68
N VAL A 25 11.70 -7.11 6.35
CA VAL A 25 13.03 -6.96 5.71
C VAL A 25 13.25 -8.00 4.62
N ALA A 26 12.85 -9.26 4.86
CA ALA A 26 12.97 -10.33 3.87
C ALA A 26 12.10 -10.07 2.63
N ALA A 27 10.85 -9.61 2.81
CA ALA A 27 9.94 -9.27 1.72
C ALA A 27 10.49 -8.13 0.86
N VAL A 28 10.93 -7.03 1.51
CA VAL A 28 11.53 -5.87 0.81
C VAL A 28 12.77 -6.30 0.03
N THR A 29 13.65 -7.10 0.63
CA THR A 29 14.89 -7.57 -0.02
C THR A 29 14.59 -8.46 -1.23
N ALA A 30 13.62 -9.38 -1.11
CA ALA A 30 13.21 -10.26 -2.21
C ALA A 30 12.61 -9.48 -3.39
N ILE A 31 11.83 -8.44 -3.12
CA ILE A 31 11.22 -7.57 -4.13
C ILE A 31 12.29 -6.66 -4.79
N ALA A 32 13.20 -6.08 -4.01
CA ALA A 32 14.20 -5.13 -4.49
C ALA A 32 15.34 -5.79 -5.28
N SER A 33 15.78 -6.99 -4.88
CA SER A 33 16.91 -7.73 -5.50
C SER A 33 16.89 -7.78 -7.03
N PRO A 34 15.79 -8.15 -7.73
CA PRO A 34 15.79 -8.19 -9.19
C PRO A 34 15.93 -6.80 -9.84
N PHE A 35 15.47 -5.74 -9.18
CA PHE A 35 15.67 -4.36 -9.63
C PHE A 35 17.12 -3.92 -9.41
N VAL A 36 17.72 -4.27 -8.27
CA VAL A 36 19.13 -3.97 -7.99
C VAL A 36 20.05 -4.67 -9.01
N ASP A 37 19.83 -5.95 -9.33
CA ASP A 37 20.61 -6.65 -10.37
C ASP A 37 20.45 -6.00 -11.76
N ARG A 38 19.24 -5.49 -12.07
CA ARG A 38 18.96 -4.89 -13.39
C ARG A 38 19.47 -3.46 -13.54
N TYR A 39 19.31 -2.64 -12.51
CA TYR A 39 19.52 -1.20 -12.58
C TYR A 39 20.81 -0.73 -11.92
N VAL A 40 21.45 -1.55 -11.06
CA VAL A 40 22.65 -1.14 -10.31
C VAL A 40 23.85 -2.01 -10.69
N VAL A 41 23.73 -3.34 -10.58
CA VAL A 41 24.87 -4.26 -10.72
C VAL A 41 25.16 -4.64 -12.17
N ARG A 42 24.17 -5.12 -12.93
CA ARG A 42 24.35 -5.63 -14.31
C ARG A 42 23.54 -4.82 -15.31
N ARG A 43 23.96 -3.57 -15.48
CA ARG A 43 23.29 -2.53 -16.26
C ARG A 43 23.37 -2.77 -17.77
N LYS A 44 24.44 -3.41 -18.26
CA LYS A 44 24.66 -3.73 -19.68
C LYS A 44 24.17 -5.13 -20.02
N ARG A 45 23.29 -5.26 -21.02
CA ARG A 45 22.70 -6.57 -21.41
C ARG A 45 22.57 -6.66 -22.92
N LEU A 46 23.16 -7.70 -23.49
CA LEU A 46 23.06 -8.00 -24.92
C LEU A 46 22.24 -9.26 -25.10
N HIS A 47 21.19 -9.19 -25.91
CA HIS A 47 20.40 -10.36 -26.29
C HIS A 47 20.66 -10.67 -27.75
N TYR A 48 20.80 -11.95 -28.08
CA TYR A 48 20.76 -12.42 -29.46
C TYR A 48 19.66 -13.47 -29.65
N ARG A 49 19.11 -13.49 -30.87
CA ARG A 49 18.10 -14.47 -31.29
C ARG A 49 18.28 -14.84 -32.74
N VAL A 50 18.38 -16.14 -33.02
CA VAL A 50 18.28 -16.68 -34.38
C VAL A 50 16.83 -16.58 -34.83
N GLN A 51 16.54 -15.65 -35.74
CA GLN A 51 15.21 -15.39 -36.27
C GLN A 51 14.88 -16.33 -37.44
N TYR A 52 15.86 -16.60 -38.30
CA TYR A 52 15.70 -17.42 -39.49
C TYR A 52 16.93 -18.31 -39.68
N ASN A 53 16.75 -19.56 -40.08
CA ASN A 53 17.80 -20.52 -40.40
C ASN A 53 17.20 -21.56 -41.37
N SER A 54 17.29 -21.32 -42.67
CA SER A 54 16.64 -22.17 -43.70
C SER A 54 17.43 -22.16 -45.00
N LYS A 55 17.20 -23.16 -45.88
CA LYS A 55 17.79 -23.22 -47.22
C LYS A 55 17.26 -22.06 -48.09
N ILE A 56 18.11 -21.55 -48.98
CA ILE A 56 17.79 -20.57 -50.02
C ILE A 56 17.29 -21.30 -51.28
N GLY A 57 17.53 -22.61 -51.37
CA GLY A 57 17.18 -23.47 -52.51
C GLY A 57 15.74 -23.31 -52.98
N LEU A 58 15.62 -23.08 -54.29
CA LEU A 58 14.41 -23.42 -55.02
C LEU A 58 14.50 -24.94 -55.24
N SER A 59 13.85 -25.74 -54.39
CA SER A 59 13.57 -27.13 -54.76
C SER A 59 12.96 -27.09 -56.17
N PRO A 60 13.36 -27.97 -57.12
CA PRO A 60 12.98 -27.83 -58.51
C PRO A 60 11.47 -27.65 -58.60
N VAL A 61 11.06 -26.41 -58.88
CA VAL A 61 9.66 -26.07 -58.98
C VAL A 61 9.24 -26.71 -60.29
N ASN A 62 8.57 -27.87 -60.20
CA ASN A 62 7.75 -28.33 -61.30
C ASN A 62 6.64 -27.28 -61.45
N LEU A 63 6.92 -26.24 -62.25
CA LEU A 63 5.92 -25.29 -62.71
C LEU A 63 4.99 -26.10 -63.60
N ARG A 64 3.84 -26.47 -63.04
CA ARG A 64 2.73 -27.11 -63.75
C ARG A 64 1.84 -25.98 -64.26
N ASP A 65 1.64 -25.91 -65.56
CA ASP A 65 0.58 -25.08 -66.14
C ASP A 65 -0.79 -25.73 -65.85
N ASP A 66 -1.90 -25.01 -66.05
CA ASP A 66 -3.27 -25.47 -65.71
C ASP A 66 -3.68 -26.81 -66.39
N ASP A 67 -2.89 -27.29 -67.36
CA ASP A 67 -3.08 -28.56 -68.08
C ASP A 67 -2.08 -29.69 -67.67
N ASP A 68 -1.38 -29.53 -66.55
CA ASP A 68 -0.59 -30.56 -65.86
C ASP A 68 0.67 -31.10 -66.62
N GLN A 69 1.21 -30.33 -67.58
CA GLN A 69 2.52 -30.63 -68.20
C GLN A 69 3.68 -29.90 -67.49
N VAL A 70 4.75 -30.64 -67.16
CA VAL A 70 5.96 -30.10 -66.51
C VAL A 70 6.85 -29.45 -67.57
N THR A 71 7.03 -28.12 -67.51
CA THR A 71 8.03 -27.45 -68.34
C THR A 71 9.40 -27.59 -67.66
N HIS A 72 10.34 -28.31 -68.27
CA HIS A 72 11.71 -28.36 -67.75
C HIS A 72 12.36 -26.98 -67.86
N VAL A 73 12.82 -26.45 -66.72
CA VAL A 73 13.66 -25.27 -66.66
C VAL A 73 14.87 -25.48 -67.58
N ASP A 74 15.21 -24.46 -68.37
CA ASP A 74 16.30 -24.49 -69.34
C ASP A 74 17.55 -25.17 -68.75
N SER A 75 18.09 -26.18 -69.45
CA SER A 75 19.25 -26.98 -69.03
C SER A 75 20.49 -26.14 -68.71
N GLN A 76 20.53 -24.88 -69.18
CA GLN A 76 21.57 -23.91 -68.85
C GLN A 76 21.51 -23.40 -67.39
N LEU A 77 20.37 -23.53 -66.70
CA LEU A 77 20.15 -23.06 -65.33
C LEU A 77 20.38 -24.16 -64.27
N SER A 78 20.47 -25.43 -64.66
CA SER A 78 20.69 -26.55 -63.73
C SER A 78 21.92 -26.36 -62.81
N PRO A 79 23.09 -25.87 -63.30
CA PRO A 79 24.24 -25.64 -62.43
C PRO A 79 24.01 -24.52 -61.40
N VAL A 80 23.19 -23.53 -61.73
CA VAL A 80 22.86 -22.41 -60.84
C VAL A 80 21.88 -22.86 -59.75
N ILE A 81 20.90 -23.69 -60.12
CA ILE A 81 19.93 -24.28 -59.19
C ILE A 81 20.65 -25.19 -58.19
N GLU A 82 21.57 -26.04 -58.65
CA GLU A 82 22.35 -26.92 -57.77
C GLU A 82 23.22 -26.15 -56.78
N LEU A 83 23.77 -25.00 -57.18
CA LEU A 83 24.50 -24.10 -56.29
C LEU A 83 23.59 -23.44 -55.25
N LEU A 84 22.40 -22.99 -55.64
CA LEU A 84 21.44 -22.33 -54.74
C LEU A 84 20.81 -23.31 -53.75
N ASP A 85 20.60 -24.57 -54.14
CA ASP A 85 20.03 -25.61 -53.29
C ASP A 85 20.91 -25.95 -52.08
N ARG A 86 22.23 -25.81 -52.24
CA ARG A 86 23.21 -26.01 -51.16
C ARG A 86 23.41 -24.79 -50.26
N MET A 87 22.72 -23.69 -50.52
CA MET A 87 22.87 -22.44 -49.79
C MET A 87 21.81 -22.33 -48.70
N SER A 88 22.18 -21.84 -47.53
CA SER A 88 21.27 -21.51 -46.44
C SER A 88 21.50 -20.10 -45.93
N ILE A 89 20.47 -19.49 -45.35
CA ILE A 89 20.53 -18.15 -44.78
C ILE A 89 20.16 -18.20 -43.29
N VAL A 90 21.02 -17.60 -42.49
CA VAL A 90 20.84 -17.41 -41.05
C VAL A 90 20.69 -15.93 -40.76
N VAL A 91 19.64 -15.56 -40.04
CA VAL A 91 19.41 -14.18 -39.58
C VAL A 91 19.45 -14.17 -38.05
N ILE A 92 20.44 -13.49 -37.49
CA ILE A 92 20.62 -13.32 -36.04
C ILE A 92 20.31 -11.86 -35.70
N ARG A 93 19.29 -11.63 -34.87
CA ARG A 93 19.02 -10.31 -34.32
C ARG A 93 19.82 -10.13 -33.05
N ILE A 94 20.61 -9.07 -32.96
CA ILE A 94 21.42 -8.71 -31.79
C ILE A 94 20.89 -7.37 -31.27
N ARG A 95 20.67 -7.27 -29.97
CA ARG A 95 20.03 -6.10 -29.34
C ARG A 95 20.64 -5.78 -27.97
N ASN A 96 20.87 -4.49 -27.71
CA ASN A 96 21.11 -4.00 -26.36
C ASN A 96 19.76 -3.85 -25.61
N THR A 97 19.54 -4.70 -24.60
CA THR A 97 18.36 -4.70 -23.72
C THR A 97 18.66 -4.12 -22.32
N GLY A 98 19.91 -3.67 -22.12
CA GLY A 98 20.38 -3.02 -20.92
C GLY A 98 19.82 -1.62 -20.73
N VAL A 99 20.19 -1.01 -19.61
CA VAL A 99 19.85 0.39 -19.27
C VAL A 99 20.93 1.38 -19.70
N GLU A 100 22.11 0.88 -20.05
CA GLU A 100 23.26 1.66 -20.54
C GLU A 100 23.63 1.28 -21.98
N ASP A 101 24.39 2.16 -22.61
CA ASP A 101 25.07 1.90 -23.88
C ASP A 101 26.19 0.88 -23.67
N ILE A 102 26.48 0.10 -24.71
CA ILE A 102 27.59 -0.85 -24.74
C ILE A 102 28.66 -0.26 -25.66
N ALA A 103 29.82 0.05 -25.11
CA ALA A 103 31.00 0.47 -25.84
C ALA A 103 31.80 -0.75 -26.33
N ASP A 104 32.73 -0.53 -27.25
CA ASP A 104 33.67 -1.55 -27.73
C ASP A 104 34.59 -2.06 -26.63
N ASP A 105 35.10 -1.17 -25.77
CA ASP A 105 35.95 -1.55 -24.63
C ASP A 105 35.22 -2.34 -23.53
N ASP A 106 33.89 -2.46 -23.61
CA ASP A 106 33.13 -3.29 -22.67
C ASP A 106 33.25 -4.79 -22.95
N PHE A 107 33.69 -5.17 -24.15
CA PHE A 107 33.88 -6.56 -24.55
C PHE A 107 35.31 -7.01 -24.25
N ALA A 108 35.47 -7.95 -23.31
CA ALA A 108 36.78 -8.56 -23.05
C ALA A 108 37.27 -9.40 -24.26
N ASP A 109 36.32 -10.04 -24.96
CA ASP A 109 36.55 -10.79 -26.19
C ASP A 109 35.48 -10.43 -27.24
N PRO A 110 35.79 -10.45 -28.55
CA PRO A 110 34.80 -10.23 -29.60
C PRO A 110 33.60 -11.18 -29.49
N LEU A 111 32.43 -10.73 -29.94
CA LEU A 111 31.25 -11.59 -30.04
C LEU A 111 31.34 -12.46 -31.29
N GLU A 112 31.29 -13.79 -31.12
CA GLU A 112 31.52 -14.75 -32.20
C GLU A 112 30.33 -15.68 -32.42
N PHE A 113 30.01 -15.94 -33.68
CA PHE A 113 29.01 -16.93 -34.08
C PHE A 113 29.67 -17.97 -34.98
N SER A 114 29.53 -19.25 -34.61
CA SER A 114 29.97 -20.39 -35.41
C SER A 114 28.78 -21.20 -35.90
N PHE A 115 28.89 -21.80 -37.09
CA PHE A 115 27.75 -22.39 -37.83
C PHE A 115 27.87 -23.90 -38.03
N GLY A 116 28.51 -24.61 -37.09
CA GLY A 116 28.72 -26.05 -37.19
C GLY A 116 29.61 -26.39 -38.39
N ARG A 117 29.24 -27.41 -39.18
CA ARG A 117 29.97 -27.86 -40.38
C ARG A 117 29.75 -26.97 -41.62
N ARG A 118 28.90 -25.95 -41.53
CA ARG A 118 28.54 -25.09 -42.67
C ARG A 118 29.61 -24.04 -42.91
N VAL A 119 29.93 -23.80 -44.17
CA VAL A 119 30.95 -22.82 -44.57
C VAL A 119 30.29 -21.47 -44.82
N VAL A 120 30.82 -20.41 -44.21
CA VAL A 120 30.33 -19.06 -44.41
C VAL A 120 30.70 -18.57 -45.82
N TRP A 121 29.66 -18.35 -46.62
CA TRP A 121 29.79 -17.83 -47.97
C TRP A 121 29.82 -16.30 -47.99
N ASN A 122 28.93 -15.68 -47.23
CA ASN A 122 28.87 -14.23 -47.09
C ASN A 122 28.21 -13.83 -45.77
N ALA A 123 28.52 -12.65 -45.25
CA ALA A 123 27.80 -12.08 -44.11
C ALA A 123 27.61 -10.58 -44.31
N ARG A 124 26.45 -10.08 -43.90
CA ARG A 124 26.11 -8.66 -43.96
C ARG A 124 25.34 -8.23 -42.72
N ILE A 125 25.52 -6.96 -42.40
CA ILE A 125 24.77 -6.29 -41.34
C ILE A 125 23.64 -5.52 -41.99
N SER A 126 22.42 -5.82 -41.56
CA SER A 126 21.17 -5.23 -42.02
C SER A 126 20.47 -4.50 -40.87
N GLU A 127 19.74 -3.44 -41.18
CA GLU A 127 18.88 -2.71 -40.23
C GLU A 127 19.55 -2.23 -38.92
N PRO A 128 20.76 -1.62 -38.90
CA PRO A 128 21.17 -0.86 -37.72
C PRO A 128 20.35 0.43 -37.66
N SER A 129 19.86 0.76 -36.47
CA SER A 129 19.02 1.95 -36.21
C SER A 129 19.75 3.28 -36.43
N VAL A 130 21.09 3.29 -36.42
CA VAL A 130 21.92 4.49 -36.63
C VAL A 130 22.89 4.28 -37.80
N GLU A 131 22.92 5.21 -38.77
CA GLU A 131 23.72 5.07 -39.99
C GLU A 131 25.24 5.11 -39.72
N SER A 132 25.70 5.92 -38.77
CA SER A 132 27.12 5.99 -38.37
C SER A 132 27.61 4.67 -37.75
N HIS A 133 26.76 4.00 -36.99
CA HIS A 133 27.06 2.68 -36.40
C HIS A 133 27.11 1.59 -37.46
N ARG A 134 26.30 1.69 -38.54
CA ARG A 134 26.35 0.76 -39.68
C ARG A 134 27.76 0.64 -40.26
N LYS A 135 28.47 1.76 -40.42
CA LYS A 135 29.81 1.76 -41.00
C LYS A 135 30.81 1.07 -40.08
N ARG A 136 30.78 1.39 -38.78
CA ARG A 136 31.63 0.75 -37.76
C ARG A 136 31.38 -0.75 -37.67
N LEU A 137 30.11 -1.15 -37.56
CA LEU A 137 29.69 -2.55 -37.50
C LEU A 137 30.13 -3.32 -38.76
N LYS A 138 30.00 -2.73 -39.95
CA LYS A 138 30.47 -3.36 -41.20
C LYS A 138 31.99 -3.52 -41.22
N GLN A 139 32.74 -2.54 -40.73
CA GLN A 139 34.21 -2.59 -40.66
C GLN A 139 34.72 -3.60 -39.63
N GLY A 140 33.96 -3.82 -38.54
CA GLY A 140 34.30 -4.78 -37.49
C GLY A 140 33.86 -6.23 -37.76
N LEU A 141 33.17 -6.50 -38.87
CA LEU A 141 32.72 -7.85 -39.22
C LEU A 141 33.86 -8.64 -39.85
N GLU A 142 34.35 -9.65 -39.15
CA GLU A 142 35.45 -10.52 -39.60
C GLU A 142 35.00 -11.98 -39.71
N PHE A 143 35.66 -12.74 -40.58
CA PHE A 143 35.45 -14.19 -40.77
C PHE A 143 36.62 -14.95 -40.17
N PHE A 144 36.38 -16.14 -39.61
CA PHE A 144 37.43 -16.99 -39.04
C PHE A 144 37.24 -18.48 -39.41
N THR A 145 38.34 -19.25 -39.35
CA THR A 145 38.38 -20.70 -39.59
C THR A 145 38.55 -21.46 -38.27
N ARG A 146 38.21 -22.76 -38.21
CA ARG A 146 38.28 -23.57 -36.98
C ARG A 146 39.70 -23.76 -36.43
N ASP A 147 40.71 -23.73 -37.30
CA ASP A 147 42.09 -24.11 -36.97
C ASP A 147 43.04 -22.93 -36.66
N GLU A 148 42.56 -21.68 -36.58
CA GLU A 148 43.40 -20.50 -36.30
C GLU A 148 43.11 -19.84 -34.94
N PRO A 149 44.06 -19.87 -33.98
CA PRO A 149 44.05 -18.98 -32.82
C PRO A 149 44.83 -17.67 -33.13
N ARG A 150 44.15 -16.68 -33.74
CA ARG A 150 44.58 -15.28 -34.08
C ARG A 150 45.42 -15.09 -35.38
N PRO A 151 45.42 -13.87 -35.97
CA PRO A 151 44.39 -13.26 -36.83
C PRO A 151 44.74 -13.38 -38.34
N SER A 152 43.80 -13.80 -39.18
CA SER A 152 43.85 -13.48 -40.62
C SER A 152 42.96 -12.27 -40.91
N THR A 153 43.58 -11.10 -41.06
CA THR A 153 42.92 -9.83 -41.36
C THR A 153 42.54 -9.77 -42.84
N LYS A 154 41.36 -10.29 -43.21
CA LYS A 154 40.77 -9.99 -44.52
C LYS A 154 39.40 -9.34 -44.35
N ASP A 155 39.37 -8.04 -44.62
CA ASP A 155 38.17 -7.20 -44.70
C ASP A 155 37.19 -7.74 -45.77
N LEU A 156 35.91 -7.34 -45.70
CA LEU A 156 34.83 -7.73 -46.61
C LEU A 156 35.21 -7.64 -48.10
N ALA A 157 36.09 -6.69 -48.45
CA ALA A 157 36.63 -6.53 -49.79
C ALA A 157 37.49 -7.73 -50.25
N GLY A 158 38.28 -8.32 -49.35
CA GLY A 158 39.10 -9.49 -49.62
C GLY A 158 38.25 -10.74 -49.85
N VAL A 159 37.17 -10.90 -49.07
CA VAL A 159 36.19 -11.97 -49.28
C VAL A 159 35.50 -11.79 -50.64
N ARG A 160 35.01 -10.60 -50.97
CA ARG A 160 34.38 -10.31 -52.28
C ARG A 160 35.31 -10.62 -53.46
N ARG A 161 36.60 -10.30 -53.34
CA ARG A 161 37.59 -10.59 -54.39
C ARG A 161 37.77 -12.10 -54.58
N SER A 162 37.91 -12.85 -53.47
CA SER A 162 37.93 -14.31 -53.51
C SER A 162 36.64 -14.92 -54.04
N LEU A 163 35.50 -14.25 -53.86
CA LEU A 163 34.18 -14.67 -54.33
C LEU A 163 34.05 -14.48 -55.84
N GLY A 164 34.52 -13.36 -56.38
CA GLY A 164 34.60 -13.13 -57.82
C GLY A 164 35.55 -14.11 -58.52
N GLU A 165 36.69 -14.41 -57.90
CA GLU A 165 37.62 -15.44 -58.38
C GLU A 165 36.99 -16.84 -58.35
N ARG A 166 36.30 -17.22 -57.25
CA ARG A 166 35.59 -18.50 -57.16
C ARG A 166 34.46 -18.61 -58.18
N LEU A 167 33.64 -17.57 -58.33
CA LEU A 167 32.54 -17.57 -59.30
C LEU A 167 33.09 -17.63 -60.73
N GLY A 168 34.19 -16.92 -61.02
CA GLY A 168 34.85 -16.94 -62.32
C GLY A 168 35.51 -18.27 -62.65
N VAL A 169 36.18 -18.91 -61.69
CA VAL A 169 36.77 -20.26 -61.87
C VAL A 169 35.67 -21.30 -62.05
N LEU A 170 34.60 -21.24 -61.27
CA LEU A 170 33.47 -22.17 -61.36
C LEU A 170 32.67 -21.98 -62.66
N LEU A 171 32.41 -20.74 -63.09
CA LEU A 171 31.78 -20.45 -64.38
C LEU A 171 32.68 -20.87 -65.55
N LYS A 172 34.00 -20.67 -65.47
CA LYS A 172 34.93 -21.13 -66.50
C LYS A 172 35.00 -22.66 -66.57
N SER A 173 34.94 -23.37 -65.44
CA SER A 173 34.87 -24.84 -65.44
C SER A 173 33.52 -25.38 -65.92
N LEU A 174 32.45 -24.58 -65.87
CA LEU A 174 31.12 -24.95 -66.36
C LEU A 174 30.94 -24.71 -67.88
N VAL A 175 31.68 -23.76 -68.47
CA VAL A 175 31.58 -23.42 -69.92
C VAL A 175 32.56 -24.21 -70.79
N ALA A 176 33.75 -24.55 -70.29
CA ALA A 176 34.73 -25.36 -71.03
C ALA A 176 34.54 -26.85 -70.74
N GLY A 177 33.72 -27.53 -71.54
CA GLY A 177 33.35 -28.95 -71.38
C GLY A 177 34.45 -29.98 -71.67
N LYS A 178 35.68 -29.82 -71.16
CA LYS A 178 36.69 -30.89 -71.04
C LYS A 178 37.81 -30.50 -70.05
N PRO A 179 38.28 -31.42 -69.19
CA PRO A 179 39.31 -31.11 -68.21
C PRO A 179 40.72 -31.10 -68.85
N GLU A 180 41.47 -30.03 -68.63
CA GLU A 180 42.92 -29.95 -68.82
C GLU A 180 43.59 -30.02 -67.42
N PRO A 181 44.74 -30.70 -67.25
CA PRO A 181 45.11 -31.28 -65.97
C PRO A 181 45.69 -30.29 -64.95
N GLU A 182 45.49 -30.66 -63.69
CA GLU A 182 46.13 -30.20 -62.45
C GLU A 182 47.16 -29.07 -62.56
N ARG A 183 46.69 -27.83 -62.36
CA ARG A 183 47.39 -26.91 -61.46
C ARG A 183 46.67 -26.94 -60.14
N ALA A 184 47.42 -27.20 -59.06
CA ALA A 184 46.97 -27.12 -57.68
C ALA A 184 46.26 -25.78 -57.44
N VAL A 185 44.94 -25.77 -57.54
CA VAL A 185 44.12 -24.65 -57.08
C VAL A 185 44.19 -24.75 -55.57
N THR A 186 45.08 -23.96 -54.97
CA THR A 186 45.09 -23.69 -53.52
C THR A 186 43.65 -23.48 -53.08
N GLN A 187 43.10 -24.45 -52.35
CA GLN A 187 41.73 -24.38 -51.87
C GLN A 187 41.59 -23.13 -51.03
N ALA A 188 40.82 -22.17 -51.53
CA ALA A 188 40.61 -20.91 -50.83
C ALA A 188 40.01 -21.20 -49.44
N PRO A 189 40.37 -20.43 -48.40
CA PRO A 189 40.02 -20.75 -47.02
C PRO A 189 38.51 -20.93 -46.83
N GLN A 190 38.14 -21.98 -46.08
CA GLN A 190 36.75 -22.24 -45.69
C GLN A 190 36.48 -21.54 -44.36
N TRP A 191 35.63 -20.51 -44.38
CA TRP A 191 35.25 -19.77 -43.19
C TRP A 191 34.20 -20.54 -42.40
N HIS A 192 34.36 -20.66 -41.08
CA HIS A 192 33.49 -21.46 -40.22
C HIS A 192 32.65 -20.62 -39.25
N GLY A 193 32.98 -19.33 -39.12
CA GLY A 193 32.26 -18.40 -38.27
C GLY A 193 32.52 -16.95 -38.61
N VAL A 194 31.76 -16.09 -37.93
CA VAL A 194 31.89 -14.63 -38.01
C VAL A 194 32.07 -14.05 -36.62
N ARG A 195 32.93 -13.03 -36.49
CA ARG A 195 33.11 -12.28 -35.24
C ARG A 195 32.89 -10.80 -35.47
N LEU A 196 32.44 -10.11 -34.43
CA LEU A 196 32.19 -8.68 -34.44
C LEU A 196 33.20 -7.99 -33.52
N ARG A 197 34.17 -7.30 -34.13
CA ARG A 197 35.10 -6.40 -33.44
C ARG A 197 34.52 -5.01 -33.30
N ASN A 198 34.98 -4.29 -32.27
CA ASN A 198 34.60 -2.91 -31.98
C ASN A 198 33.07 -2.74 -31.93
N LEU A 199 32.38 -3.75 -31.39
CA LEU A 199 30.94 -3.77 -31.28
C LEU A 199 30.51 -2.72 -30.25
N ALA A 200 29.88 -1.65 -30.72
CA ALA A 200 29.25 -0.65 -29.88
C ALA A 200 27.77 -0.54 -30.22
N LEU A 201 26.91 -0.50 -29.20
CA LEU A 201 25.45 -0.44 -29.33
C LEU A 201 24.85 0.51 -28.31
N GLN A 202 24.11 1.50 -28.79
CA GLN A 202 23.30 2.36 -27.93
C GLN A 202 22.18 1.56 -27.25
N ARG A 203 21.66 2.13 -26.16
CA ARG A 203 20.53 1.59 -25.43
C ARG A 203 19.35 1.39 -26.38
N ARG A 204 18.74 0.20 -26.32
CA ARG A 204 17.64 -0.26 -27.19
C ARG A 204 17.99 -0.44 -28.66
N GLU A 205 19.23 -0.15 -29.07
CA GLU A 205 19.71 -0.37 -30.43
C GLU A 205 19.68 -1.86 -30.77
N ALA A 206 19.34 -2.17 -32.02
CA ALA A 206 19.39 -3.53 -32.55
C ALA A 206 19.86 -3.52 -34.00
N PHE A 207 20.42 -4.64 -34.43
CA PHE A 207 20.71 -4.90 -35.84
C PHE A 207 20.53 -6.38 -36.15
N LYS A 208 20.49 -6.71 -37.43
CA LYS A 208 20.41 -8.07 -37.94
C LYS A 208 21.73 -8.45 -38.62
N LEU A 209 22.35 -9.51 -38.16
CA LEU A 209 23.44 -10.18 -38.84
C LEU A 209 22.85 -11.25 -39.76
N VAL A 210 22.99 -11.05 -41.06
CA VAL A 210 22.51 -11.98 -42.09
C VAL A 210 23.71 -12.72 -42.65
N VAL A 211 23.75 -14.03 -42.45
CA VAL A 211 24.85 -14.89 -42.88
C VAL A 211 24.33 -15.87 -43.90
N VAL A 212 24.97 -15.91 -45.06
CA VAL A 212 24.74 -16.88 -46.12
C VAL A 212 25.79 -17.96 -45.99
N LEU A 213 25.35 -19.20 -45.91
CA LEU A 213 26.15 -20.39 -45.64
C LEU A 213 26.02 -21.38 -46.80
N ARG A 214 27.04 -22.20 -47.02
CA ARG A 214 27.02 -23.35 -47.92
C ARG A 214 27.17 -24.64 -47.12
N GLU A 215 26.35 -25.63 -47.45
CA GLU A 215 26.43 -26.98 -46.88
C GLU A 215 27.62 -27.77 -47.48
N PRO A 216 28.23 -28.69 -46.71
CA PRO A 216 29.36 -29.49 -47.20
C PRO A 216 28.92 -30.44 -48.32
N ASP A 217 29.85 -30.81 -49.20
CA ASP A 217 29.54 -31.51 -50.46
C ASP A 217 28.98 -32.93 -50.27
N ASP A 218 29.05 -33.50 -49.07
CA ASP A 218 28.52 -34.82 -48.68
C ASP A 218 27.05 -34.80 -48.20
N ALA A 219 26.41 -33.62 -48.11
CA ALA A 219 25.14 -33.44 -47.40
C ALA A 219 23.91 -33.13 -48.28
N LEU A 220 23.84 -33.68 -49.50
CA LEU A 220 22.85 -33.32 -50.52
C LEU A 220 21.37 -33.62 -50.17
N ASP A 221 21.06 -34.54 -49.24
CA ASP A 221 19.68 -34.97 -48.94
C ASP A 221 19.25 -34.85 -47.46
N SER A 222 19.94 -34.03 -46.64
CA SER A 222 19.66 -33.95 -45.20
C SER A 222 19.06 -32.62 -44.72
N GLU A 223 18.25 -32.70 -43.64
CA GLU A 223 17.69 -31.55 -42.93
C GLU A 223 18.82 -30.57 -42.54
N VAL A 224 18.64 -29.27 -42.81
CA VAL A 224 19.66 -28.23 -42.53
C VAL A 224 20.26 -28.45 -41.16
N THR A 225 21.58 -28.61 -41.07
CA THR A 225 22.26 -28.68 -39.76
C THR A 225 22.03 -27.35 -39.04
N LYS A 226 21.14 -27.34 -38.03
CA LYS A 226 20.71 -26.11 -37.34
C LYS A 226 21.71 -25.59 -36.30
N ASP A 227 22.89 -26.20 -36.21
CA ASP A 227 23.91 -25.88 -35.23
C ASP A 227 24.43 -24.45 -35.42
N ILE A 228 24.18 -23.63 -34.41
CA ILE A 228 24.69 -22.27 -34.28
C ILE A 228 25.12 -22.12 -32.82
N SER A 229 26.38 -21.78 -32.58
CA SER A 229 26.88 -21.44 -31.24
C SER A 229 27.36 -20.01 -31.20
N CYS A 230 27.10 -19.35 -30.08
CA CYS A 230 27.63 -18.04 -29.75
C CYS A 230 28.73 -18.23 -28.70
N SER A 231 29.93 -17.75 -28.97
CA SER A 231 31.09 -17.82 -28.07
C SER A 231 31.77 -16.45 -27.96
N GLY A 232 32.50 -16.22 -26.87
CA GLY A 232 33.07 -14.91 -26.57
C GLY A 232 32.03 -13.88 -26.13
N GLY A 233 32.35 -12.59 -26.28
CA GLY A 233 31.42 -11.50 -25.96
C GLY A 233 31.24 -11.20 -24.46
N HIS A 234 32.22 -11.54 -23.61
CA HIS A 234 32.12 -11.24 -22.17
C HIS A 234 32.04 -9.73 -21.94
N LEU A 235 30.92 -9.29 -21.34
CA LEU A 235 30.62 -7.88 -21.08
C LEU A 235 31.04 -7.48 -19.66
N SER A 236 31.89 -6.46 -19.54
CA SER A 236 32.23 -5.85 -18.25
C SER A 236 30.96 -5.26 -17.61
N GLY A 237 30.64 -5.69 -16.38
CA GLY A 237 29.42 -5.26 -15.70
C GLY A 237 28.12 -5.67 -16.42
N GLY A 238 28.15 -6.68 -17.29
CA GLY A 238 27.02 -7.09 -18.11
C GLY A 238 26.94 -8.58 -18.42
N ARG A 239 25.99 -8.98 -19.28
CA ARG A 239 25.83 -10.36 -19.76
C ARG A 239 25.29 -10.43 -21.19
N VAL A 240 25.73 -11.45 -21.93
CA VAL A 240 25.14 -11.86 -23.21
C VAL A 240 24.17 -13.01 -22.97
N LEU A 241 22.95 -12.92 -23.51
CA LEU A 241 21.87 -13.89 -23.27
C LEU A 241 21.26 -14.37 -24.59
N ASP A 242 21.08 -15.69 -24.72
CA ASP A 242 20.28 -16.30 -25.78
C ASP A 242 18.79 -16.17 -25.43
N GLU A 243 18.02 -15.51 -26.29
CA GLU A 243 16.58 -15.31 -26.08
C GLU A 243 15.81 -16.64 -26.02
N ARG A 244 16.27 -17.72 -26.69
CA ARG A 244 15.60 -19.03 -26.66
C ARG A 244 15.77 -19.78 -25.34
N GLN A 245 16.84 -19.53 -24.59
CA GLN A 245 17.12 -20.24 -23.33
C GLN A 245 16.46 -19.59 -22.11
N GLN A 246 15.67 -18.52 -22.27
CA GLN A 246 14.93 -17.93 -21.15
C GLN A 246 13.83 -18.90 -20.66
N ARG A 247 14.15 -19.67 -19.61
CA ARG A 247 13.20 -20.54 -18.91
C ARG A 247 11.95 -19.74 -18.51
N ARG A 248 10.76 -20.35 -18.65
CA ARG A 248 9.45 -19.70 -18.37
C ARG A 248 9.39 -19.06 -16.97
N LEU A 249 10.06 -19.68 -15.99
CA LEU A 249 10.24 -19.15 -14.64
C LEU A 249 11.64 -18.54 -14.48
N THR A 250 11.75 -17.24 -14.75
CA THR A 250 12.97 -16.48 -14.45
C THR A 250 13.07 -16.26 -12.94
N TRP A 251 14.26 -16.44 -12.36
CA TRP A 251 14.56 -16.12 -10.95
C TRP A 251 13.94 -14.80 -10.42
N PRO A 252 13.93 -13.67 -11.18
CA PRO A 252 13.22 -12.45 -10.75
C PRO A 252 11.69 -12.62 -10.56
N ARG A 253 11.03 -13.48 -11.34
CA ARG A 253 9.60 -13.78 -11.18
C ARG A 253 9.35 -14.65 -9.94
N ALA A 254 10.24 -15.60 -9.67
CA ALA A 254 10.17 -16.42 -8.46
C ALA A 254 10.40 -15.58 -7.19
N ALA A 255 11.38 -14.67 -7.20
CA ALA A 255 11.65 -13.74 -6.11
C ALA A 255 10.47 -12.78 -5.87
N MET A 256 9.85 -12.26 -6.94
CA MET A 256 8.66 -11.41 -6.84
C MET A 256 7.45 -12.17 -6.29
N ALA A 257 7.23 -13.42 -6.72
CA ALA A 257 6.16 -14.26 -6.17
C ALA A 257 6.38 -14.58 -4.68
N MET A 258 7.62 -14.86 -4.28
CA MET A 258 7.99 -15.05 -2.87
C MET A 258 7.76 -13.78 -2.04
N GLY A 259 8.16 -12.61 -2.57
CA GLY A 259 7.92 -11.32 -1.93
C GLY A 259 6.43 -11.05 -1.71
N LEU A 260 5.58 -11.29 -2.72
CA LEU A 260 4.13 -11.14 -2.60
C LEU A 260 3.52 -12.09 -1.57
N LEU A 261 3.99 -13.34 -1.51
CA LEU A 261 3.58 -14.30 -0.50
C LEU A 261 3.93 -13.82 0.91
N LEU A 262 5.16 -13.36 1.12
CA LEU A 262 5.61 -12.84 2.42
C LEU A 262 4.83 -11.60 2.84
N THR A 263 4.53 -10.67 1.92
CA THR A 263 3.67 -9.51 2.22
C THR A 263 2.23 -9.92 2.56
N GLY A 264 1.70 -10.95 1.89
CA GLY A 264 0.37 -11.48 2.21
C GLY A 264 0.33 -12.06 3.61
N VAL A 265 1.34 -12.85 3.98
CA VAL A 265 1.48 -13.39 5.34
C VAL A 265 1.59 -12.25 6.37
N LEU A 266 2.41 -11.24 6.10
CA LEU A 266 2.55 -10.06 6.96
C LEU A 266 1.23 -9.31 7.18
N LEU A 267 0.48 -9.08 6.10
CA LEU A 267 -0.84 -8.43 6.17
C LEU A 267 -1.83 -9.27 6.97
N THR A 268 -1.84 -10.59 6.78
CA THR A 268 -2.71 -11.48 7.57
C THR A 268 -2.33 -11.51 9.04
N THR A 269 -1.04 -11.53 9.39
CA THR A 269 -0.60 -11.48 10.79
C THR A 269 -0.95 -10.15 11.44
N MET A 270 -0.83 -9.05 10.69
CA MET A 270 -1.23 -7.72 11.16
C MET A 270 -2.75 -7.67 11.38
N LEU A 271 -3.56 -8.14 10.42
CA LEU A 271 -5.03 -8.17 10.56
C LEU A 271 -5.47 -8.98 11.79
N VAL A 272 -4.82 -10.13 12.04
CA VAL A 272 -5.08 -10.97 13.23
C VAL A 272 -4.62 -10.28 14.51
N ALA A 273 -3.51 -9.54 14.51
CA ALA A 273 -3.05 -8.77 15.67
C ALA A 273 -4.04 -7.65 16.02
N PHE A 274 -4.56 -6.92 15.02
CA PHE A 274 -5.60 -5.89 15.22
C PHE A 274 -6.97 -6.47 15.64
N SER A 275 -7.23 -7.74 15.34
CA SER A 275 -8.50 -8.41 15.68
C SER A 275 -8.46 -9.13 17.05
N ARG A 276 -7.34 -9.08 17.77
CA ARG A 276 -7.27 -9.65 19.13
C ARG A 276 -7.79 -8.63 20.13
N PRO A 277 -8.74 -8.99 21.01
CA PRO A 277 -9.03 -8.15 22.15
C PRO A 277 -7.73 -7.95 22.93
N GLN A 278 -7.40 -6.68 23.23
CA GLN A 278 -6.27 -6.33 24.08
C GLN A 278 -6.38 -7.20 25.35
N ARG A 279 -5.43 -8.13 25.52
CA ARG A 279 -5.40 -8.94 26.74
C ARG A 279 -5.14 -7.97 27.88
N VAL A 280 -6.16 -7.72 28.69
CA VAL A 280 -6.03 -7.06 29.99
C VAL A 280 -4.88 -7.76 30.72
N SER A 281 -3.88 -7.00 31.13
CA SER A 281 -2.61 -7.52 31.66
C SER A 281 -2.82 -8.59 32.74
N GLU A 282 -2.01 -9.65 32.72
CA GLU A 282 -1.83 -10.59 33.85
C GLU A 282 -1.54 -9.78 35.14
N GLY A 283 -2.57 -9.47 35.93
CA GLY A 283 -2.42 -8.59 37.09
C GLY A 283 -3.69 -7.89 37.60
N VAL A 284 -4.86 -8.04 36.96
CA VAL A 284 -6.12 -7.51 37.53
C VAL A 284 -6.49 -8.32 38.77
N ALA A 285 -6.51 -7.66 39.93
CA ALA A 285 -7.07 -8.24 41.15
C ALA A 285 -8.59 -8.25 41.03
N CYS A 286 -9.22 -9.41 41.20
CA CYS A 286 -10.67 -9.55 41.15
C CYS A 286 -11.26 -9.44 42.54
N GLY A 287 -12.39 -8.73 42.64
CA GLY A 287 -13.13 -8.57 43.88
C GLY A 287 -14.20 -9.64 44.03
N THR A 288 -15.05 -9.48 45.05
CA THR A 288 -16.31 -10.20 45.18
C THR A 288 -17.44 -9.24 45.51
N GLY A 289 -18.65 -9.53 45.03
CA GLY A 289 -19.84 -8.73 45.25
C GLY A 289 -20.50 -8.28 43.95
N SER A 290 -21.34 -7.27 44.05
CA SER A 290 -21.98 -6.61 42.90
C SER A 290 -21.77 -5.11 43.02
N LEU A 291 -21.48 -4.45 41.90
CA LEU A 291 -21.31 -3.00 41.85
C LEU A 291 -22.35 -2.38 40.94
N THR A 292 -23.13 -1.44 41.45
CA THR A 292 -23.94 -0.54 40.63
C THR A 292 -23.19 0.78 40.44
N VAL A 293 -23.01 1.21 39.20
CA VAL A 293 -22.43 2.52 38.87
C VAL A 293 -23.51 3.40 38.26
N VAL A 294 -23.86 4.48 38.94
CA VAL A 294 -24.91 5.42 38.53
C VAL A 294 -24.29 6.72 37.98
N GLY A 295 -25.05 7.57 37.31
CA GLY A 295 -24.66 8.97 37.08
C GLY A 295 -24.52 9.38 35.62
N SER A 296 -23.37 9.98 35.28
CA SER A 296 -23.03 10.63 33.99
C SER A 296 -23.54 9.83 32.79
N SER A 297 -24.66 10.24 32.22
CA SER A 297 -25.29 9.52 31.11
C SER A 297 -24.49 9.63 29.81
N ALA A 298 -23.65 10.66 29.69
CA ALA A 298 -22.68 10.85 28.62
C ALA A 298 -21.59 9.78 28.66
N PHE A 299 -21.09 9.46 29.86
CA PHE A 299 -19.98 8.53 30.03
C PHE A 299 -20.40 7.06 30.21
N MET A 300 -21.69 6.78 30.44
CA MET A 300 -22.17 5.40 30.62
C MET A 300 -21.84 4.44 29.47
N PRO A 301 -21.93 4.83 28.17
CA PRO A 301 -21.45 3.97 27.08
C PRO A 301 -19.96 3.64 27.20
N VAL A 302 -19.13 4.63 27.56
CA VAL A 302 -17.68 4.47 27.77
C VAL A 302 -17.41 3.51 28.93
N LEU A 303 -18.17 3.64 30.03
CA LEU A 303 -18.07 2.74 31.17
C LEU A 303 -18.41 1.30 30.77
N ALA A 304 -19.46 1.09 29.97
CA ALA A 304 -19.85 -0.25 29.52
C ALA A 304 -18.73 -0.95 28.73
N GLU A 305 -18.05 -0.21 27.85
CA GLU A 305 -16.87 -0.71 27.09
C GLU A 305 -15.68 -1.04 28.01
N LEU A 306 -15.53 -0.34 29.14
CA LEU A 306 -14.49 -0.65 30.13
C LEU A 306 -14.85 -1.83 31.04
N VAL A 307 -16.15 -2.00 31.33
CA VAL A 307 -16.67 -3.08 32.17
C VAL A 307 -16.54 -4.43 31.49
N GLU A 308 -16.82 -4.53 30.19
CA GLU A 308 -16.82 -5.81 29.48
C GLU A 308 -15.48 -6.58 29.63
N PRO A 309 -14.29 -5.98 29.39
CA PRO A 309 -13.02 -6.67 29.61
C PRO A 309 -12.74 -7.06 31.07
N TYR A 310 -13.23 -6.26 32.04
CA TYR A 310 -13.10 -6.57 33.45
C TYR A 310 -13.96 -7.78 33.84
N GLU A 311 -15.22 -7.82 33.41
CA GLU A 311 -16.13 -8.93 33.68
C GLU A 311 -15.67 -10.24 33.00
N GLN A 312 -15.06 -10.15 31.81
CA GLN A 312 -14.48 -11.31 31.14
C GLN A 312 -13.35 -11.97 31.96
N VAL A 313 -12.61 -11.19 32.75
CA VAL A 313 -11.50 -11.68 33.58
C VAL A 313 -12.00 -12.12 34.96
N CYS A 314 -12.86 -11.33 35.59
CA CYS A 314 -13.23 -11.52 37.00
C CYS A 314 -14.54 -12.27 37.22
N GLY A 315 -15.45 -12.28 36.24
CA GLY A 315 -16.80 -12.85 36.40
C GLY A 315 -17.69 -12.09 37.39
N ASP A 316 -17.25 -10.93 37.87
CA ASP A 316 -18.02 -9.98 38.66
C ASP A 316 -19.20 -9.40 37.85
N VAL A 317 -20.18 -8.81 38.54
CA VAL A 317 -21.31 -8.12 37.90
C VAL A 317 -21.26 -6.64 38.23
N ILE A 318 -21.02 -5.81 37.21
CA ILE A 318 -21.09 -4.35 37.29
C ILE A 318 -22.30 -3.88 36.49
N THR A 319 -23.20 -3.13 37.13
CA THR A 319 -24.46 -2.64 36.52
C THR A 319 -24.39 -1.12 36.31
N PRO A 320 -24.23 -0.65 35.06
CA PRO A 320 -24.30 0.78 34.73
C PRO A 320 -25.75 1.29 34.70
N GLU A 321 -26.03 2.42 35.33
CA GLU A 321 -27.35 3.06 35.34
C GLU A 321 -27.28 4.57 35.00
N LYS A 322 -27.94 4.96 33.91
CA LYS A 322 -28.04 6.36 33.46
C LYS A 322 -29.02 7.14 34.35
N THR A 323 -28.49 7.92 35.30
CA THR A 323 -29.30 8.76 36.20
C THR A 323 -29.03 10.26 36.06
N GLY A 324 -28.03 10.63 35.26
CA GLY A 324 -27.50 11.99 35.19
C GLY A 324 -26.54 12.25 36.34
N SER A 325 -25.51 13.06 36.07
CA SER A 325 -24.37 13.29 36.97
C SER A 325 -24.77 13.81 38.34
N ILE A 326 -25.74 14.75 38.38
CA ILE A 326 -26.23 15.32 39.64
C ILE A 326 -27.07 14.30 40.41
N GLY A 327 -27.95 13.59 39.72
CA GLY A 327 -28.82 12.56 40.31
C GLY A 327 -28.03 11.37 40.84
N GLY A 328 -27.00 10.95 40.12
CA GLY A 328 -26.08 9.88 40.52
C GLY A 328 -25.30 10.22 41.77
N VAL A 329 -24.65 11.39 41.82
CA VAL A 329 -23.94 11.83 43.02
C VAL A 329 -24.90 12.03 44.19
N ARG A 330 -26.11 12.57 43.98
CA ARG A 330 -27.13 12.70 45.03
C ARG A 330 -27.58 11.34 45.57
N ARG A 331 -27.78 10.35 44.70
CA ARG A 331 -28.14 8.97 45.09
C ARG A 331 -27.02 8.35 45.91
N LEU A 332 -25.77 8.51 45.44
CA LEU A 332 -24.61 8.10 46.22
C LEU A 332 -24.65 8.79 47.57
N ALA A 333 -24.66 10.13 47.65
CA ALA A 333 -24.73 10.97 48.86
C ALA A 333 -25.88 10.63 49.84
N GLY A 334 -26.97 10.03 49.34
CA GLY A 334 -28.09 9.57 50.19
C GLY A 334 -27.98 8.12 50.68
N ALA A 335 -27.08 7.29 50.14
CA ALA A 335 -26.95 5.89 50.52
C ALA A 335 -26.36 5.69 51.92
N ASP A 336 -26.84 4.68 52.64
CA ASP A 336 -26.38 4.37 54.00
C ASP A 336 -24.94 3.84 54.00
N SER A 337 -24.24 3.96 55.13
CA SER A 337 -22.84 3.51 55.27
C SER A 337 -22.63 2.01 54.99
N GLY A 338 -23.68 1.19 55.09
CA GLY A 338 -23.64 -0.24 54.78
C GLY A 338 -23.82 -0.59 53.29
N GLU A 339 -24.19 0.37 52.44
CA GLU A 339 -24.32 0.19 50.97
C GLU A 339 -23.10 0.70 50.19
N THR A 340 -22.08 1.16 50.92
CA THR A 340 -20.87 1.82 50.38
C THR A 340 -19.99 0.89 49.52
N GLY A 341 -20.06 -0.42 49.72
CA GLY A 341 -19.28 -1.41 48.97
C GLY A 341 -19.84 -1.74 47.58
N GLY A 342 -21.09 -1.37 47.28
CA GLY A 342 -21.79 -1.78 46.05
C GLY A 342 -22.31 -0.63 45.19
N LEU A 343 -22.01 0.63 45.52
CA LEU A 343 -22.50 1.80 44.79
C LEU A 343 -21.38 2.81 44.54
N ALA A 344 -21.24 3.23 43.28
CA ALA A 344 -20.40 4.35 42.87
C ALA A 344 -21.18 5.29 41.93
N ALA A 345 -20.72 6.53 41.79
CA ALA A 345 -21.35 7.51 40.91
C ALA A 345 -20.35 8.17 39.97
N LEU A 346 -20.69 8.23 38.68
CA LEU A 346 -20.00 9.00 37.66
C LEU A 346 -20.57 10.42 37.59
N SER A 347 -19.69 11.41 37.45
CA SER A 347 -20.07 12.82 37.27
C SER A 347 -19.12 13.52 36.31
N ASP A 348 -19.66 14.07 35.23
CA ASP A 348 -18.96 14.98 34.31
C ASP A 348 -18.91 16.41 34.89
N GLY A 349 -17.90 16.63 35.73
CA GLY A 349 -17.65 17.86 36.49
C GLY A 349 -17.74 17.66 38.00
N GLU A 350 -17.23 18.63 38.74
CA GLU A 350 -17.33 18.62 40.20
C GLU A 350 -18.79 18.84 40.63
N PRO A 351 -19.37 17.95 41.45
CA PRO A 351 -20.71 18.08 41.94
C PRO A 351 -20.75 19.27 42.90
N ARG A 352 -21.83 20.05 42.83
CA ARG A 352 -22.10 21.13 43.78
C ARG A 352 -22.62 20.64 45.13
N ILE A 353 -22.43 19.35 45.43
CA ILE A 353 -22.89 18.71 46.67
C ILE A 353 -21.67 18.62 47.59
N ALA A 354 -21.66 19.44 48.64
CA ALA A 354 -20.64 19.36 49.69
C ALA A 354 -21.01 18.22 50.65
N ASP A 355 -20.36 17.07 50.50
CA ASP A 355 -20.45 15.93 51.40
C ASP A 355 -19.05 15.39 51.65
N ASP A 356 -18.54 15.58 52.86
CA ASP A 356 -17.19 15.17 53.29
C ASP A 356 -17.00 13.63 53.26
N GLY A 357 -18.10 12.86 53.12
CA GLY A 357 -18.06 11.42 52.97
C GLY A 357 -17.81 10.95 51.53
N LEU A 358 -17.86 11.84 50.53
CA LEU A 358 -17.62 11.49 49.14
C LEU A 358 -16.14 11.66 48.76
N VAL A 359 -15.59 10.63 48.13
CA VAL A 359 -14.23 10.64 47.60
C VAL A 359 -14.30 10.76 46.09
N ALA A 360 -13.78 11.86 45.55
CA ALA A 360 -13.71 12.11 44.11
C ALA A 360 -12.42 11.53 43.53
N GLN A 361 -12.54 10.76 42.44
CA GLN A 361 -11.39 10.24 41.71
C GLN A 361 -11.46 10.72 40.25
N PRO A 362 -10.51 11.55 39.78
CA PRO A 362 -10.53 12.02 38.40
C PRO A 362 -10.19 10.87 37.45
N LEU A 363 -11.09 10.59 36.50
CA LEU A 363 -10.95 9.49 35.53
C LEU A 363 -10.39 9.97 34.20
N ALA A 364 -11.08 10.92 33.56
CA ALA A 364 -10.75 11.37 32.21
C ALA A 364 -11.20 12.80 31.95
N VAL A 365 -10.57 13.46 30.97
CA VAL A 365 -11.00 14.75 30.47
C VAL A 365 -12.12 14.54 29.44
N ILE A 366 -13.22 15.25 29.58
CA ILE A 366 -14.30 15.32 28.59
C ILE A 366 -14.24 16.69 27.91
N VAL A 367 -14.05 16.69 26.60
CA VAL A 367 -14.22 17.88 25.77
C VAL A 367 -15.58 17.81 25.11
N TYR A 368 -16.40 18.84 25.31
CA TYR A 368 -17.70 18.95 24.66
C TYR A 368 -17.59 19.76 23.37
N ALA A 369 -18.54 19.53 22.47
CA ALA A 369 -18.70 20.24 21.23
C ALA A 369 -20.10 20.84 21.16
N VAL A 370 -20.19 22.06 20.61
CA VAL A 370 -21.45 22.60 20.13
C VAL A 370 -21.68 22.06 18.72
N VAL A 371 -22.88 21.54 18.47
CA VAL A 371 -23.30 20.99 17.19
C VAL A 371 -24.50 21.75 16.66
N VAL A 372 -24.53 21.97 15.35
CA VAL A 372 -25.66 22.57 14.63
C VAL A 372 -26.06 21.69 13.46
N GLY A 373 -27.33 21.66 13.10
CA GLY A 373 -27.75 20.97 11.87
C GLY A 373 -27.16 21.66 10.64
N ASP A 374 -26.73 20.92 9.61
CA ASP A 374 -25.98 21.46 8.46
C ASP A 374 -26.71 22.61 7.73
N GLY A 375 -28.04 22.54 7.69
CA GLY A 375 -28.87 23.60 7.11
C GLY A 375 -28.77 24.95 7.84
N ALA A 376 -28.19 24.98 9.04
CA ALA A 376 -27.90 26.21 9.77
C ALA A 376 -26.75 27.00 9.13
N GLY A 377 -25.82 26.38 8.39
CA GLY A 377 -24.74 27.09 7.69
C GLY A 377 -23.82 27.89 8.62
N ILE A 378 -23.50 27.32 9.79
CA ILE A 378 -22.66 27.93 10.83
C ILE A 378 -21.49 26.99 11.12
N ASP A 379 -20.27 27.47 10.86
CA ASP A 379 -19.04 26.71 11.13
C ASP A 379 -18.33 27.17 12.41
N SER A 380 -18.60 28.40 12.86
CA SER A 380 -17.96 29.02 14.02
C SER A 380 -18.92 29.95 14.76
N LEU A 381 -18.85 29.96 16.09
CA LEU A 381 -19.51 30.92 16.97
C LEU A 381 -18.55 31.39 18.05
N THR A 382 -18.61 32.65 18.41
CA THR A 382 -17.93 33.14 19.62
C THR A 382 -18.74 32.77 20.88
N PRO A 383 -18.10 32.66 22.06
CA PRO A 383 -18.83 32.47 23.31
C PRO A 383 -19.90 33.56 23.58
N ASP A 384 -19.66 34.80 23.13
CA ASP A 384 -20.64 35.89 23.27
C ASP A 384 -21.84 35.73 22.33
N GLU A 385 -21.65 35.19 21.13
CA GLU A 385 -22.75 34.83 20.24
C GLU A 385 -23.58 33.68 20.81
N LEU A 386 -22.94 32.66 21.40
CA LEU A 386 -23.65 31.60 22.12
C LEU A 386 -24.47 32.15 23.29
N ARG A 387 -23.89 33.03 24.12
CA ARG A 387 -24.65 33.73 25.17
C ARG A 387 -25.82 34.52 24.57
N GLY A 388 -25.63 35.16 23.42
CA GLY A 388 -26.67 35.88 22.71
C GLY A 388 -27.80 34.97 22.21
N ILE A 389 -27.48 33.76 21.73
CA ILE A 389 -28.46 32.76 21.31
C ILE A 389 -29.28 32.30 22.50
N TYR A 390 -28.62 31.85 23.58
CA TYR A 390 -29.31 31.28 24.75
C TYR A 390 -30.09 32.32 25.57
N SER A 391 -29.68 33.60 25.52
CA SER A 391 -30.45 34.70 26.12
C SER A 391 -31.61 35.21 25.25
N GLY A 392 -31.71 34.76 23.99
CA GLY A 392 -32.71 35.24 23.03
C GLY A 392 -32.41 36.61 22.43
N LYS A 393 -31.17 37.11 22.55
CA LYS A 393 -30.68 38.25 21.77
C LYS A 393 -30.64 37.89 20.28
N TYR A 394 -30.26 36.65 19.97
CA TYR A 394 -30.33 36.08 18.62
C TYR A 394 -31.37 34.97 18.59
N THR A 395 -32.35 35.10 17.70
CA THR A 395 -33.46 34.15 17.56
C THR A 395 -33.56 33.58 16.15
N ASP A 396 -32.79 34.12 15.20
CA ASP A 396 -32.72 33.67 13.81
C ASP A 396 -31.27 33.66 13.32
N TRP A 397 -30.89 32.60 12.60
CA TRP A 397 -29.53 32.44 12.09
C TRP A 397 -29.11 33.55 11.12
N ASN A 398 -30.05 34.19 10.42
CA ASN A 398 -29.72 35.31 9.52
C ASN A 398 -29.19 36.56 10.24
N GLN A 399 -29.24 36.59 11.58
CA GLN A 399 -28.64 37.63 12.42
C GLN A 399 -27.13 37.40 12.64
N LEU A 400 -26.66 36.16 12.42
CA LEU A 400 -25.28 35.72 12.65
C LEU A 400 -24.57 35.28 11.36
N ARG A 401 -25.33 34.97 10.30
CA ARG A 401 -24.79 34.65 8.98
C ARG A 401 -25.59 35.30 7.86
N ARG A 402 -25.02 35.28 6.65
CA ARG A 402 -25.75 35.63 5.43
C ARG A 402 -26.71 34.49 5.04
N GLY A 403 -27.83 34.84 4.41
CA GLY A 403 -28.78 33.88 3.83
C GLY A 403 -30.22 34.09 4.32
N PRO A 404 -31.14 33.17 3.98
CA PRO A 404 -32.54 33.29 4.36
C PRO A 404 -32.72 33.16 5.88
N SER A 405 -33.83 33.72 6.36
CA SER A 405 -34.31 33.53 7.73
C SER A 405 -34.45 32.04 8.05
N LEU A 406 -33.92 31.65 9.19
CA LEU A 406 -34.01 30.32 9.76
C LEU A 406 -34.02 30.46 11.29
N PRO A 407 -35.16 30.18 11.95
CA PRO A 407 -35.27 30.27 13.40
C PRO A 407 -34.25 29.37 14.10
N ILE A 408 -33.67 29.86 15.18
CA ILE A 408 -32.76 29.09 16.04
C ILE A 408 -33.60 28.24 17.00
N ARG A 409 -33.28 26.94 17.06
CA ARG A 409 -33.95 25.97 17.94
C ARG A 409 -32.92 25.34 18.86
N ILE A 410 -33.03 25.60 20.16
CA ILE A 410 -32.05 25.13 21.14
C ILE A 410 -32.48 23.77 21.67
N ILE A 411 -31.60 22.79 21.54
CA ILE A 411 -31.75 21.44 22.05
C ILE A 411 -30.78 21.30 23.24
N GLY A 412 -31.32 21.47 24.45
CA GLY A 412 -30.56 21.38 25.70
C GLY A 412 -30.63 20.00 26.35
N ARG A 413 -29.96 19.86 27.49
CA ARG A 413 -30.07 18.69 28.37
C ARG A 413 -30.91 19.01 29.62
N GLY A 414 -31.46 17.96 30.24
CA GLY A 414 -32.20 18.08 31.49
C GLY A 414 -31.35 18.62 32.65
N GLN A 415 -32.01 19.04 33.73
CA GLN A 415 -31.36 19.64 34.91
C GLN A 415 -30.38 18.73 35.64
N GLU A 416 -30.50 17.41 35.50
CA GLU A 416 -29.60 16.44 36.14
C GLU A 416 -28.30 16.19 35.33
N SER A 417 -28.12 16.88 34.20
CA SER A 417 -26.98 16.71 33.30
C SER A 417 -25.76 17.53 33.73
N GLY A 418 -24.61 16.90 33.96
CA GLY A 418 -23.38 17.67 34.26
C GLY A 418 -22.78 18.35 33.02
N SER A 419 -22.98 17.83 31.81
CA SER A 419 -22.67 18.57 30.58
C SER A 419 -23.40 19.92 30.47
N ARG A 420 -24.67 20.00 30.92
CA ARG A 420 -25.41 21.27 31.06
C ARG A 420 -24.76 22.16 32.10
N LEU A 421 -24.46 21.63 33.28
CA LEU A 421 -23.82 22.38 34.35
C LEU A 421 -22.48 22.98 33.90
N THR A 422 -21.69 22.19 33.16
CA THR A 422 -20.43 22.60 32.54
C THR A 422 -20.69 23.70 31.50
N PHE A 423 -21.67 23.53 30.61
CA PHE A 423 -22.00 24.53 29.59
C PHE A 423 -22.45 25.86 30.21
N GLU A 424 -23.33 25.81 31.21
CA GLU A 424 -23.84 26.97 31.94
C GLU A 424 -22.71 27.70 32.70
N SER A 425 -21.78 26.98 33.31
CA SER A 425 -20.70 27.58 34.10
C SER A 425 -19.54 28.12 33.26
N THR A 426 -19.11 27.38 32.25
CA THR A 426 -17.88 27.69 31.50
C THR A 426 -18.13 28.52 30.25
N VAL A 427 -19.21 28.21 29.50
CA VAL A 427 -19.53 28.88 28.24
C VAL A 427 -20.50 30.03 28.48
N LEU A 428 -21.70 29.73 28.99
CA LEU A 428 -22.75 30.74 29.13
C LEU A 428 -22.46 31.72 30.28
N ARG A 429 -21.82 31.24 31.35
CA ARG A 429 -21.66 31.98 32.62
C ARG A 429 -23.02 32.43 33.18
N GLY A 430 -24.00 31.55 33.09
CA GLY A 430 -25.41 31.78 33.40
C GLY A 430 -26.26 30.55 33.06
N THR A 431 -27.55 30.60 33.37
CA THR A 431 -28.46 29.48 33.09
C THR A 431 -28.87 29.45 31.62
N GLU A 432 -29.22 28.28 31.09
CA GLU A 432 -29.76 28.15 29.72
C GLU A 432 -31.16 28.76 29.54
N GLY A 433 -31.79 29.21 30.63
CA GLY A 433 -33.15 29.75 30.63
C GLY A 433 -34.24 28.71 30.80
N GLU A 434 -35.49 29.14 30.62
CA GLU A 434 -36.69 28.32 30.79
C GLU A 434 -36.84 27.29 29.66
N LEU A 435 -37.50 26.17 29.95
CA LEU A 435 -37.94 25.19 28.94
C LEU A 435 -39.21 25.70 28.25
N THR A 436 -39.09 26.17 27.00
CA THR A 436 -40.18 26.84 26.27
C THR A 436 -40.88 25.94 25.25
N SER A 437 -40.31 24.77 24.96
CA SER A 437 -40.79 23.83 23.95
C SER A 437 -40.69 22.38 24.40
N ASP A 438 -41.75 21.60 24.19
CA ASP A 438 -41.71 20.12 24.27
C ASP A 438 -41.41 19.51 22.88
N SER A 439 -41.92 20.13 21.81
CA SER A 439 -41.78 19.65 20.43
C SER A 439 -40.47 20.02 19.72
N CYS A 440 -39.65 20.89 20.30
CA CYS A 440 -38.47 21.52 19.69
C CYS A 440 -38.74 22.40 18.45
N GLU A 441 -39.94 22.38 17.87
CA GLU A 441 -40.25 23.12 16.65
C GLU A 441 -40.74 24.55 16.91
N ARG A 442 -41.46 24.75 18.02
CA ARG A 442 -42.16 25.98 18.41
C ARG A 442 -42.22 26.11 19.93
N ALA A 443 -42.38 27.33 20.45
CA ALA A 443 -42.49 27.59 21.88
C ALA A 443 -43.89 27.23 22.44
N ASP A 444 -44.26 25.95 22.38
CA ASP A 444 -45.58 25.44 22.77
C ASP A 444 -45.83 25.43 24.30
N ARG A 445 -44.78 25.49 25.13
CA ARG A 445 -44.91 25.64 26.58
C ARG A 445 -45.05 27.09 27.03
N SER A 446 -44.42 28.01 26.29
CA SER A 446 -44.45 29.45 26.58
C SER A 446 -44.58 30.24 25.26
N PRO A 447 -45.81 30.46 24.76
CA PRO A 447 -46.02 31.08 23.45
C PRO A 447 -45.52 32.52 23.31
N THR A 448 -45.25 33.20 24.44
CA THR A 448 -44.67 34.55 24.47
C THR A 448 -43.15 34.54 24.59
N ALA A 449 -42.51 33.37 24.70
CA ALA A 449 -41.06 33.27 24.77
C ALA A 449 -40.42 33.57 23.41
N ASN A 450 -39.33 34.33 23.44
CA ASN A 450 -38.56 34.67 22.24
C ASN A 450 -37.60 33.56 21.79
N VAL A 451 -37.38 32.56 22.64
CA VAL A 451 -36.46 31.43 22.42
C VAL A 451 -37.27 30.15 22.30
N ILE A 452 -36.94 29.32 21.30
CA ILE A 452 -37.43 27.95 21.20
C ILE A 452 -36.36 27.05 21.81
N ARG A 453 -36.61 26.56 23.02
CA ARG A 453 -35.70 25.68 23.75
C ARG A 453 -36.46 24.46 24.22
N CYS A 454 -35.96 23.29 23.85
CA CYS A 454 -36.42 22.00 24.36
C CYS A 454 -35.28 21.25 25.03
N GLU A 455 -35.58 20.12 25.67
CA GLU A 455 -34.58 19.29 26.34
C GLU A 455 -34.65 17.84 25.86
N ARG A 456 -33.50 17.15 25.90
CA ARG A 456 -33.38 15.71 25.64
C ARG A 456 -32.62 15.00 26.76
N GLY A 457 -32.97 13.73 26.99
CA GLY A 457 -32.46 12.94 28.12
C GLY A 457 -31.02 12.47 27.93
N SER A 458 -30.65 12.12 26.70
CA SER A 458 -29.33 11.61 26.34
C SER A 458 -28.67 12.42 25.21
N GLU A 459 -27.36 12.24 25.03
CA GLU A 459 -26.61 12.87 23.94
C GLU A 459 -26.99 12.30 22.58
N THR A 460 -27.28 11.00 22.50
CA THR A 460 -27.85 10.36 21.32
C THR A 460 -29.15 11.04 20.89
N ASP A 461 -30.04 11.35 21.84
CA ASP A 461 -31.29 12.06 21.55
C ASP A 461 -31.05 13.52 21.12
N VAL A 462 -30.03 14.18 21.66
CA VAL A 462 -29.64 15.53 21.22
C VAL A 462 -29.14 15.49 19.77
N LEU A 463 -28.24 14.55 19.44
CA LEU A 463 -27.69 14.41 18.09
C LEU A 463 -28.79 14.11 17.05
N ALA A 464 -29.68 13.16 17.36
CA ALA A 464 -30.81 12.81 16.51
C ALA A 464 -31.77 14.00 16.30
N GLU A 465 -32.03 14.78 17.34
CA GLU A 465 -32.88 15.97 17.25
C GLU A 465 -32.20 17.08 16.45
N VAL A 466 -30.90 17.32 16.66
CA VAL A 466 -30.14 18.35 15.94
C VAL A 466 -30.02 18.04 14.45
N SER A 467 -29.83 16.76 14.08
CA SER A 467 -29.68 16.35 12.69
C SER A 467 -31.00 16.40 11.89
N THR A 468 -32.14 16.31 12.57
CA THR A 468 -33.47 16.28 11.92
C THR A 468 -34.22 17.62 12.00
N THR A 469 -33.96 18.43 13.03
CA THR A 469 -34.63 19.70 13.23
C THR A 469 -33.89 20.86 12.56
N ARG A 470 -34.53 21.50 11.57
CA ARG A 470 -33.91 22.63 10.84
C ARG A 470 -33.55 23.77 11.80
N GLY A 471 -32.35 24.31 11.68
CA GLY A 471 -31.90 25.42 12.52
C GLY A 471 -31.63 25.04 13.98
N ALA A 472 -31.55 23.75 14.29
CA ALA A 472 -31.20 23.27 15.61
C ALA A 472 -29.75 23.56 15.99
N ILE A 473 -29.53 23.84 17.26
CA ILE A 473 -28.24 23.89 17.95
C ILE A 473 -28.33 23.06 19.23
N GLY A 474 -27.31 22.27 19.53
CA GLY A 474 -27.18 21.52 20.77
C GLY A 474 -25.72 21.32 21.14
N TYR A 475 -25.48 20.47 22.14
CA TYR A 475 -24.13 20.10 22.55
C TYR A 475 -24.07 18.66 23.04
N VAL A 476 -22.92 18.03 22.82
CA VAL A 476 -22.57 16.66 23.25
C VAL A 476 -21.06 16.54 23.45
N ASP A 477 -20.57 15.43 23.99
CA ASP A 477 -19.13 15.14 23.99
C ASP A 477 -18.58 15.06 22.55
N LEU A 478 -17.31 15.43 22.39
CA LEU A 478 -16.64 15.48 21.10
C LEU A 478 -16.59 14.10 20.40
N PRO A 479 -16.22 12.98 21.06
CA PRO A 479 -16.28 11.65 20.45
C PRO A 479 -17.65 11.32 19.84
N SER A 480 -18.76 11.55 20.56
CA SER A 480 -20.11 11.30 20.05
C SER A 480 -20.46 12.19 18.84
N ALA A 481 -20.08 13.46 18.86
CA ALA A 481 -20.28 14.35 17.70
C ALA A 481 -19.51 13.87 16.45
N VAL A 482 -18.27 13.41 16.65
CA VAL A 482 -17.42 12.88 15.57
C VAL A 482 -17.99 11.57 15.03
N ALA A 483 -18.46 10.68 15.90
CA ALA A 483 -19.09 9.42 15.53
C ALA A 483 -20.35 9.67 14.67
N ALA A 484 -21.28 10.50 15.15
CA ALA A 484 -22.51 10.83 14.43
C ALA A 484 -22.25 11.39 13.02
N ARG A 485 -21.30 12.32 12.88
CA ARG A 485 -20.90 12.87 11.57
C ARG A 485 -20.28 11.80 10.67
N THR A 486 -19.49 10.89 11.22
CA THR A 486 -18.86 9.79 10.47
C THR A 486 -19.90 8.78 9.98
N GLU A 487 -20.96 8.58 10.76
CA GLU A 487 -22.11 7.73 10.42
C GLU A 487 -23.07 8.37 9.41
N GLY A 488 -22.93 9.67 9.16
CA GLY A 488 -23.65 10.39 8.10
C GLY A 488 -24.75 11.33 8.59
N ASP A 489 -24.82 11.62 9.89
CA ASP A 489 -25.74 12.62 10.41
C ASP A 489 -25.43 14.01 9.85
N ALA A 490 -26.48 14.73 9.45
CA ALA A 490 -26.39 16.05 8.82
C ALA A 490 -26.16 17.16 9.85
N LEU A 491 -25.00 17.13 10.50
CA LEU A 491 -24.59 18.10 11.51
C LEU A 491 -23.16 18.59 11.33
N THR A 492 -22.92 19.79 11.83
CA THR A 492 -21.63 20.48 11.84
C THR A 492 -21.18 20.69 13.29
N ILE A 493 -19.93 20.31 13.57
CA ILE A 493 -19.23 20.62 14.82
C ILE A 493 -18.72 22.05 14.75
N VAL A 494 -19.19 22.90 15.66
CA VAL A 494 -18.94 24.34 15.63
C VAL A 494 -17.64 24.69 16.37
N GLN A 495 -16.81 25.52 15.73
CA GLN A 495 -15.65 26.14 16.39
C GLN A 495 -16.11 27.20 17.39
N LEU A 496 -15.48 27.25 18.57
CA LEU A 496 -15.75 28.29 19.56
C LEU A 496 -14.64 29.35 19.51
N GLY A 497 -14.95 30.49 18.89
CA GLY A 497 -13.94 31.49 18.51
C GLY A 497 -12.97 30.91 17.48
N GLU A 498 -11.67 30.95 17.77
CA GLU A 498 -10.62 30.40 16.89
C GLU A 498 -10.29 28.92 17.19
N HIS A 499 -10.99 28.31 18.15
CA HIS A 499 -10.67 26.97 18.64
C HIS A 499 -11.70 25.94 18.17
N PHE A 500 -11.23 24.94 17.43
CA PHE A 500 -11.97 23.69 17.24
C PHE A 500 -11.93 22.88 18.54
N PRO A 501 -13.02 22.21 18.96
CA PRO A 501 -13.01 21.37 20.16
C PRO A 501 -11.96 20.26 20.03
N SER A 502 -11.02 20.22 20.97
CA SER A 502 -10.03 19.15 21.09
C SER A 502 -9.36 19.20 22.47
N ILE A 503 -8.65 18.13 22.84
CA ILE A 503 -7.85 18.13 24.06
C ILE A 503 -6.73 19.19 24.04
N ASP A 504 -6.15 19.45 22.87
CA ASP A 504 -5.07 20.41 22.75
C ASP A 504 -5.59 21.85 22.92
N THR A 505 -6.71 22.17 22.29
CA THR A 505 -7.33 23.48 22.42
C THR A 505 -7.94 23.70 23.80
N ALA A 506 -8.38 22.66 24.51
CA ALA A 506 -8.78 22.76 25.93
C ALA A 506 -7.67 23.33 26.81
N ARG A 507 -6.40 22.92 26.58
CA ARG A 507 -5.22 23.51 27.26
C ARG A 507 -4.96 24.96 26.86
N HIS A 508 -5.35 25.35 25.65
CA HIS A 508 -5.08 26.67 25.08
C HIS A 508 -6.27 27.63 25.13
N GLY A 509 -7.31 27.31 25.92
CA GLY A 509 -8.41 28.24 26.21
C GLY A 509 -9.75 27.93 25.55
N TYR A 510 -9.92 26.76 24.92
CA TYR A 510 -11.27 26.27 24.58
C TYR A 510 -12.06 26.08 25.89
N PRO A 511 -13.26 26.68 26.04
CA PRO A 511 -13.89 26.80 27.34
C PRO A 511 -14.74 25.59 27.73
N PHE A 512 -15.17 24.76 26.78
CA PHE A 512 -16.24 23.78 27.01
C PHE A 512 -15.70 22.37 27.22
N TRP A 513 -15.14 22.14 28.41
CA TRP A 513 -14.63 20.85 28.83
C TRP A 513 -14.75 20.69 30.34
N THR A 514 -14.62 19.46 30.82
CA THR A 514 -14.65 19.13 32.24
C THR A 514 -13.85 17.86 32.52
N ILE A 515 -13.81 17.43 33.78
CA ILE A 515 -13.25 16.16 34.20
C ILE A 515 -14.41 15.22 34.56
N GLU A 516 -14.38 14.00 34.06
CA GLU A 516 -15.21 12.91 34.55
C GLU A 516 -14.60 12.38 35.85
N TYR A 517 -15.42 12.30 36.89
CA TYR A 517 -15.02 11.79 38.19
C TYR A 517 -15.81 10.53 38.52
N LEU A 518 -15.11 9.56 39.12
CA LEU A 518 -15.74 8.49 39.87
C LEU A 518 -15.83 8.92 41.34
N TYR A 519 -17.05 9.05 41.83
CA TYR A 519 -17.36 9.26 43.23
C TYR A 519 -17.63 7.95 43.92
N THR A 520 -17.05 7.84 45.09
CA THR A 520 -17.33 6.76 46.03
C THR A 520 -17.63 7.33 47.40
N ARG A 521 -18.21 6.52 48.30
CA ARG A 521 -18.38 6.92 49.70
C ARG A 521 -17.37 6.20 50.57
N GLY A 522 -16.60 6.98 51.33
CA GLY A 522 -15.65 6.48 52.32
C GLY A 522 -14.56 5.57 51.72
N GLU A 523 -13.90 4.81 52.58
CA GLU A 523 -12.98 3.75 52.19
C GLU A 523 -13.75 2.48 51.79
N HIS A 524 -13.23 1.77 50.80
CA HIS A 524 -13.83 0.54 50.28
C HIS A 524 -13.36 -0.68 51.07
N GLU A 525 -14.22 -1.69 51.22
CA GLU A 525 -13.79 -2.99 51.73
C GLU A 525 -12.74 -3.60 50.80
N GLU A 526 -11.59 -3.97 51.36
CA GLU A 526 -10.53 -4.67 50.61
C GLU A 526 -11.09 -5.97 50.00
N GLY A 527 -10.81 -6.19 48.71
CA GLY A 527 -11.32 -7.35 47.98
C GLY A 527 -12.79 -7.25 47.54
N SER A 528 -13.45 -6.11 47.70
CA SER A 528 -14.75 -5.85 47.06
C SER A 528 -14.60 -5.62 45.55
N THR A 529 -15.67 -5.90 44.79
CA THR A 529 -15.73 -5.56 43.34
C THR A 529 -15.47 -4.08 43.10
N LEU A 530 -15.94 -3.19 43.99
CA LEU A 530 -15.69 -1.75 43.88
C LEU A 530 -14.20 -1.40 44.03
N ALA A 531 -13.51 -1.93 45.04
CA ALA A 531 -12.08 -1.69 45.22
C ALA A 531 -11.26 -2.19 44.02
N SER A 532 -11.54 -3.41 43.57
CA SER A 532 -10.88 -4.03 42.42
C SER A 532 -11.15 -3.30 41.11
N PHE A 533 -12.40 -2.84 40.90
CA PHE A 533 -12.76 -2.08 39.70
C PHE A 533 -12.14 -0.69 39.68
N VAL A 534 -12.10 0.01 40.82
CA VAL A 534 -11.37 1.28 40.96
C VAL A 534 -9.90 1.11 40.58
N GLU A 535 -9.25 0.04 41.04
CA GLU A 535 -7.86 -0.24 40.69
C GLU A 535 -7.70 -0.59 39.20
N TYR A 536 -8.63 -1.36 38.64
CA TYR A 536 -8.67 -1.64 37.21
C TYR A 536 -8.78 -0.36 36.36
N LEU A 537 -9.62 0.60 36.74
CA LEU A 537 -9.74 1.89 36.05
C LEU A 537 -8.44 2.71 36.05
N ARG A 538 -7.54 2.48 37.02
CA ARG A 538 -6.20 3.10 37.09
C ARG A 538 -5.15 2.35 36.27
N SER A 539 -5.43 1.09 35.90
CA SER A 539 -4.51 0.25 35.14
C SER A 539 -4.14 0.85 33.78
N GLY A 540 -2.99 0.44 33.23
CA GLY A 540 -2.60 0.84 31.88
C GLY A 540 -3.61 0.44 30.80
N THR A 541 -4.31 -0.68 31.00
CA THR A 541 -5.33 -1.18 30.06
C THR A 541 -6.53 -0.26 29.98
N ALA A 542 -7.16 0.08 31.11
CA ALA A 542 -8.32 0.96 31.13
C ALA A 542 -7.97 2.36 30.62
N ARG A 543 -6.77 2.87 30.97
CA ARG A 543 -6.28 4.15 30.47
C ARG A 543 -6.05 4.17 28.96
N ALA A 544 -5.52 3.09 28.39
CA ALA A 544 -5.36 2.96 26.94
C ALA A 544 -6.73 2.93 26.24
N ALA A 545 -7.69 2.17 26.77
CA ALA A 545 -9.05 2.10 26.23
C ALA A 545 -9.76 3.46 26.28
N LEU A 546 -9.65 4.19 27.40
CA LEU A 546 -10.15 5.56 27.53
C LEU A 546 -9.57 6.49 26.45
N ALA A 547 -8.24 6.48 26.29
CA ALA A 547 -7.57 7.29 25.29
C ALA A 547 -7.99 6.93 23.86
N GLU A 548 -8.17 5.64 23.56
CA GLU A 548 -8.64 5.14 22.26
C GLU A 548 -10.06 5.60 21.93
N MET A 549 -10.94 5.65 22.93
CA MET A 549 -12.30 6.19 22.81
C MET A 549 -12.35 7.73 22.74
N GLY A 550 -11.21 8.42 22.83
CA GLY A 550 -11.14 9.89 22.76
C GLY A 550 -11.35 10.60 24.09
N TYR A 551 -11.18 9.89 25.21
CA TYR A 551 -11.27 10.41 26.58
C TYR A 551 -9.90 10.35 27.26
N PRO A 552 -9.09 11.41 27.18
CA PRO A 552 -7.74 11.42 27.75
C PRO A 552 -7.78 11.11 29.26
N PRO A 553 -7.09 10.06 29.74
CA PRO A 553 -7.13 9.68 31.14
C PRO A 553 -6.46 10.75 32.01
N CYS A 554 -6.98 10.96 33.22
CA CYS A 554 -6.40 11.91 34.17
C CYS A 554 -5.15 11.37 34.86
N LEU A 555 -4.90 10.07 34.86
CA LEU A 555 -3.71 9.46 35.43
C LEU A 555 -2.71 9.08 34.32
N ASP A 556 -1.48 9.58 34.43
CA ASP A 556 -0.37 9.25 33.53
C ASP A 556 0.34 7.94 33.96
N GLY A 557 1.19 7.40 33.08
CA GLY A 557 1.93 6.14 33.32
C GLY A 557 2.85 6.14 34.56
N ASP A 558 3.28 7.32 35.02
CA ASP A 558 4.14 7.50 36.20
C ASP A 558 3.35 7.91 37.47
N ALA A 559 2.03 7.68 37.48
CA ALA A 559 1.10 8.13 38.54
C ALA A 559 1.01 9.66 38.74
N GLY A 560 1.50 10.45 37.78
CA GLY A 560 1.23 11.89 37.71
C GLY A 560 -0.19 12.16 37.19
N LEU A 561 -0.82 13.25 37.64
CA LEU A 561 -2.08 13.70 37.04
C LEU A 561 -1.80 14.40 35.70
N HIS A 562 -2.64 14.18 34.69
CA HIS A 562 -2.66 14.98 33.45
C HIS A 562 -2.83 16.46 33.81
N GLU A 563 -2.21 17.37 33.06
CA GLU A 563 -2.16 18.80 33.38
C GLU A 563 -3.55 19.41 33.62
N LEU A 564 -4.53 19.10 32.76
CA LEU A 564 -5.92 19.57 32.91
C LEU A 564 -6.62 19.01 34.15
N CYS A 565 -6.11 17.93 34.75
CA CYS A 565 -6.67 17.31 35.95
C CYS A 565 -5.93 17.71 37.23
N ARG A 566 -4.94 18.62 37.16
CA ARG A 566 -4.15 19.08 38.32
C ARG A 566 -4.83 20.17 39.16
N GLY A 567 -5.95 20.73 38.70
CA GLY A 567 -6.68 21.81 39.37
C GLY A 567 -6.17 23.20 38.98
#